data_AF-A0A1F9MYZ1-F1
#
_entry.id   AF-A0A1F9MYZ1-F1
#
_cell.length_a   1.000
_cell.length_b   1.000
_cell.length_c   1.000
_cell.angle_alpha   90.00
_cell.angle_beta   90.00
_cell.angle_gamma   90.00
#
_symmetry.space_group_name_H-M   'P 1'
#
loop_
_entity.id
_entity.type
_entity.pdbx_description
1 polymer ?
#
loop_
_entity_poly.entity_id
_entity_poly.type
_entity_poly.pdbx_seq_one_letter_code
_entity_poly.pdbx_strand_id
1 'polypeptide(L)'
;MQHDERGFTLIELGVVIAVLSILAGVVLPDFIELARNEKAKQAALHVAELQDKAKLYYHQTVQADDDIDPWNARWPGEIQPQTCPAGAKPLDELVAEHIIEKEATRNPWEIEVKMSLLPGGGSDAAINNAVCRLRVVTEVPEKVSGVVETYLPGGVCGDDCGSAKAGFKACCSSVPKPGLEASLQQAVSQVDDKVVEAKAAIAEAADLKAEAQALMDEAQALMAQAQAVAP
;
A
#
# COMPACT_ATOMS: atom_id res chain seq x y z
N MET A 1 -43.43 -34.86 49.82
CA MET A 1 -42.61 -34.15 48.82
C MET A 1 -43.56 -33.28 48.02
N GLN A 2 -43.73 -32.01 48.41
CA GLN A 2 -44.59 -31.07 47.69
C GLN A 2 -43.76 -30.47 46.55
N HIS A 3 -44.16 -30.76 45.30
CA HIS A 3 -43.65 -30.03 44.13
C HIS A 3 -44.33 -28.65 44.12
N ASP A 4 -43.54 -27.60 44.24
CA ASP A 4 -43.97 -26.21 44.09
C ASP A 4 -44.14 -25.96 42.57
N GLU A 5 -45.28 -26.38 42.02
CA GLU A 5 -45.59 -26.24 40.59
C GLU A 5 -46.03 -24.80 40.26
N ARG A 6 -45.07 -23.87 40.28
CA ARG A 6 -45.28 -22.54 39.71
C ARG A 6 -45.09 -22.63 38.20
N GLY A 7 -46.19 -22.92 37.50
CA GLY A 7 -46.23 -22.90 36.04
C GLY A 7 -45.98 -21.48 35.51
N PHE A 8 -45.03 -21.37 34.57
CA PHE A 8 -44.76 -20.14 33.82
C PHE A 8 -46.05 -19.67 33.12
N THR A 9 -46.45 -18.42 33.34
CA THR A 9 -47.67 -17.92 32.67
C THR A 9 -47.36 -17.60 31.21
N LEU A 10 -48.32 -17.86 30.33
CA LEU A 10 -48.19 -17.57 28.88
C LEU A 10 -47.94 -16.07 28.62
N ILE A 11 -48.46 -15.22 29.52
CA ILE A 11 -48.24 -13.76 29.50
C ILE A 11 -46.78 -13.41 29.81
N GLU A 12 -46.18 -14.05 30.81
CA GLU A 12 -44.79 -13.81 31.21
C GLU A 12 -43.82 -14.16 30.09
N LEU A 13 -44.07 -15.26 29.38
CA LEU A 13 -43.32 -15.59 28.17
C LEU A 13 -43.55 -14.58 27.03
N GLY A 14 -44.79 -14.12 26.83
CA GLY A 14 -45.13 -13.14 25.79
C GLY A 14 -44.42 -11.80 25.98
N VAL A 15 -44.34 -11.30 27.21
CA VAL A 15 -43.63 -10.04 27.51
C VAL A 15 -42.12 -10.18 27.28
N VAL A 16 -41.51 -11.31 27.67
CA VAL A 16 -40.08 -11.56 27.45
C VAL A 16 -39.74 -11.55 25.95
N ILE A 17 -40.52 -12.24 25.12
CA ILE A 17 -40.31 -12.26 23.66
C ILE A 17 -40.53 -10.86 23.06
N ALA A 18 -41.51 -10.11 23.56
CA ALA A 18 -41.75 -8.74 23.11
C ALA A 18 -40.53 -7.84 23.38
N VAL A 19 -39.95 -7.89 24.59
CA VAL A 19 -38.75 -7.11 24.92
C VAL A 19 -37.53 -7.57 24.09
N LEU A 20 -37.33 -8.89 23.93
CA LEU A 20 -36.22 -9.43 23.13
C LEU A 20 -36.29 -9.00 21.67
N SER A 21 -37.48 -8.95 21.07
CA SER A 21 -37.63 -8.53 19.67
C SER A 21 -37.29 -7.05 19.46
N ILE A 22 -37.66 -6.17 20.40
CA ILE A 22 -37.29 -4.75 20.37
C ILE A 22 -35.77 -4.59 20.51
N LEU A 23 -35.14 -5.30 21.47
CA LEU A 23 -33.69 -5.25 21.67
C LEU A 23 -32.92 -5.74 20.45
N ALA A 24 -33.36 -6.85 19.84
CA ALA A 24 -32.75 -7.36 18.61
C ALA A 24 -32.83 -6.33 17.47
N GLY A 25 -33.97 -5.66 17.30
CA GLY A 25 -34.15 -4.64 16.26
C GLY A 25 -33.17 -3.47 16.34
N VAL A 26 -32.75 -3.07 17.55
CA VAL A 26 -31.85 -1.92 17.76
C VAL A 26 -30.38 -2.31 17.60
N VAL A 27 -29.96 -3.49 18.05
CA VAL A 27 -28.53 -3.88 18.11
C VAL A 27 -27.99 -4.49 16.81
N LEU A 28 -28.86 -5.09 15.99
CA LEU A 28 -28.46 -5.77 14.75
C LEU A 28 -27.73 -4.90 13.70
N PRO A 29 -28.08 -3.62 13.41
CA PRO A 29 -27.41 -2.86 12.35
C PRO A 29 -25.92 -2.65 12.63
N ASP A 30 -25.57 -2.27 13.87
CA ASP A 30 -24.19 -2.02 14.28
C ASP A 30 -23.34 -3.29 14.18
N PHE A 31 -23.92 -4.44 14.53
CA PHE A 31 -23.24 -5.72 14.43
C PHE A 31 -22.91 -6.10 12.97
N ILE A 32 -23.81 -5.79 12.03
CA ILE A 32 -23.58 -6.04 10.60
C ILE A 32 -22.44 -5.16 10.08
N GLU A 33 -22.37 -3.90 10.49
CA GLU A 33 -21.30 -2.99 10.08
C GLU A 33 -19.94 -3.44 10.65
N LEU A 34 -19.89 -3.78 11.93
CA LEU A 34 -18.69 -4.28 12.58
C LEU A 34 -18.18 -5.56 11.90
N ALA A 35 -19.07 -6.52 11.60
CA ALA A 35 -18.71 -7.74 10.90
C ALA A 35 -18.17 -7.48 9.48
N ARG A 36 -18.70 -6.48 8.77
CA ARG A 36 -18.19 -6.05 7.45
C ARG A 36 -16.80 -5.44 7.55
N ASN A 37 -16.57 -4.61 8.57
CA ASN A 37 -15.27 -3.96 8.79
C ASN A 37 -14.20 -4.99 9.19
N GLU A 38 -14.55 -6.01 9.96
CA GLU A 38 -13.60 -7.09 10.24
C GLU A 38 -13.27 -7.94 9.01
N LYS A 39 -14.25 -8.24 8.15
CA LYS A 39 -13.96 -8.86 6.85
C LYS A 39 -13.04 -7.99 5.97
N ALA A 40 -13.22 -6.67 6.00
CA ALA A 40 -12.37 -5.73 5.28
C ALA A 40 -10.92 -5.75 5.80
N LYS A 41 -10.76 -5.71 7.13
CA LYS A 41 -9.45 -5.84 7.78
C LYS A 41 -8.79 -7.18 7.47
N GLN A 42 -9.54 -8.28 7.55
CA GLN A 42 -9.05 -9.61 7.17
C GLN A 42 -8.58 -9.65 5.71
N ALA A 43 -9.29 -9.01 4.78
CA ALA A 43 -8.86 -8.93 3.39
C ALA A 43 -7.54 -8.16 3.22
N ALA A 44 -7.36 -7.04 3.95
CA ALA A 44 -6.10 -6.29 3.94
C ALA A 44 -4.93 -7.11 4.52
N LEU A 45 -5.15 -7.78 5.66
CA LEU A 45 -4.17 -8.66 6.29
C LEU A 45 -3.80 -9.84 5.39
N HIS A 46 -4.78 -10.41 4.69
CA HIS A 46 -4.55 -11.49 3.75
C HIS A 46 -3.66 -11.08 2.58
N VAL A 47 -3.85 -9.86 2.06
CA VAL A 47 -2.96 -9.31 1.03
C VAL A 47 -1.53 -9.15 1.56
N ALA A 48 -1.37 -8.64 2.78
CA ALA A 48 -0.05 -8.53 3.42
C ALA A 48 0.61 -9.90 3.65
N GLU A 49 -0.16 -10.89 4.09
CA GLU A 49 0.31 -12.27 4.27
C GLU A 49 0.83 -12.87 2.96
N LEU A 50 0.11 -12.68 1.84
CA LEU A 50 0.56 -13.14 0.52
C LEU A 50 1.87 -12.46 0.08
N GLN A 51 2.04 -11.18 0.40
CA GLN A 51 3.30 -10.48 0.14
C GLN A 51 4.44 -11.07 0.97
N ASP A 52 4.20 -11.34 2.26
CA ASP A 52 5.23 -11.91 3.14
C ASP A 52 5.61 -13.34 2.73
N LYS A 53 4.64 -14.15 2.28
CA LYS A 53 4.92 -15.48 1.73
C LYS A 53 5.71 -15.42 0.43
N ALA A 54 5.46 -14.43 -0.42
CA ALA A 54 6.28 -14.21 -1.60
C ALA A 54 7.70 -13.77 -1.24
N LYS A 55 7.90 -12.98 -0.17
CA LYS A 55 9.24 -12.64 0.35
C LYS A 55 9.94 -13.88 0.92
N LEU A 56 9.20 -14.75 1.61
CA LEU A 56 9.74 -16.02 2.10
C LEU A 56 10.22 -16.90 0.94
N TYR A 57 9.42 -17.03 -0.12
CA TYR A 57 9.83 -17.71 -1.36
C TYR A 57 11.13 -17.11 -1.90
N TYR A 58 11.20 -15.78 -2.00
CA TYR A 58 12.42 -15.10 -2.45
C TYR A 58 13.64 -15.52 -1.62
N HIS A 59 13.56 -15.47 -0.30
CA HIS A 59 14.65 -15.88 0.59
C HIS A 59 15.01 -17.38 0.48
N GLN A 60 14.04 -18.26 0.23
CA GLN A 60 14.30 -19.68 0.00
C GLN A 60 15.10 -19.90 -1.28
N THR A 61 14.79 -19.15 -2.35
CA THR A 61 15.57 -19.23 -3.60
C THR A 61 17.00 -18.73 -3.47
N VAL A 62 17.28 -17.81 -2.53
CA VAL A 62 18.65 -17.37 -2.22
C VAL A 62 19.44 -18.49 -1.54
N GLN A 63 18.84 -19.20 -0.59
CA GLN A 63 19.55 -20.16 0.29
C GLN A 63 19.78 -21.54 -0.32
N ALA A 64 19.12 -21.87 -1.43
CA ALA A 64 19.19 -23.21 -2.02
C ALA A 64 20.57 -23.55 -2.63
N ASP A 65 21.47 -22.57 -2.74
CA ASP A 65 22.78 -22.74 -3.37
C ASP A 65 23.79 -21.77 -2.75
N ASP A 66 24.84 -22.30 -2.10
CA ASP A 66 25.85 -21.50 -1.38
C ASP A 66 26.70 -20.62 -2.33
N ASP A 67 26.66 -20.89 -3.65
CA ASP A 67 27.34 -20.11 -4.70
C ASP A 67 26.38 -19.18 -5.48
N ILE A 68 25.09 -19.12 -5.11
CA ILE A 68 24.14 -18.20 -5.77
C ILE A 68 24.35 -16.78 -5.27
N ASP A 69 24.80 -15.93 -6.19
CA ASP A 69 24.76 -14.49 -6.04
C ASP A 69 23.34 -14.06 -5.64
N PRO A 70 23.13 -13.27 -4.56
CA PRO A 70 21.82 -12.70 -4.19
C PRO A 70 21.08 -12.02 -5.35
N TRP A 71 21.81 -11.57 -6.38
CA TRP A 71 21.24 -11.02 -7.61
C TRP A 71 20.44 -12.04 -8.44
N ASN A 72 20.68 -13.34 -8.28
CA ASN A 72 20.00 -14.43 -8.99
C ASN A 72 18.75 -14.95 -8.29
N ALA A 73 18.45 -14.52 -7.06
CA ALA A 73 17.20 -14.88 -6.43
C ALA A 73 16.02 -14.26 -7.18
N ARG A 74 14.90 -14.99 -7.25
CA ARG A 74 13.78 -14.64 -8.12
C ARG A 74 12.49 -14.46 -7.34
N TRP A 75 11.65 -13.52 -7.77
CA TRP A 75 10.27 -13.49 -7.29
C TRP A 75 9.48 -14.69 -7.83
N PRO A 76 8.36 -15.08 -7.18
CA PRO A 76 7.46 -16.04 -7.78
C PRO A 76 6.90 -15.45 -9.08
N GLY A 77 6.86 -16.25 -10.13
CA GLY A 77 6.45 -15.90 -11.49
C GLY A 77 7.59 -15.39 -12.40
N GLU A 78 8.80 -15.17 -11.87
CA GLU A 78 9.95 -14.80 -12.69
C GLU A 78 10.56 -16.05 -13.36
N ILE A 79 10.80 -15.97 -14.67
CA ILE A 79 11.49 -17.02 -15.44
C ILE A 79 13.02 -16.88 -15.41
N GLN A 80 13.50 -15.64 -15.23
CA GLN A 80 14.91 -15.29 -15.07
C GLN A 80 15.01 -14.14 -14.06
N PRO A 81 16.11 -14.02 -13.31
CA PRO A 81 16.31 -12.91 -12.39
C PRO A 81 16.14 -11.58 -13.13
N GLN A 82 15.42 -10.64 -12.51
CA GLN A 82 15.21 -9.29 -13.07
C GLN A 82 14.40 -9.26 -14.37
N THR A 83 13.60 -10.28 -14.66
CA THR A 83 12.63 -10.25 -15.77
C THR A 83 11.22 -10.25 -15.23
N CYS A 84 10.41 -9.26 -15.64
CA CYS A 84 9.00 -9.18 -15.23
C CYS A 84 8.11 -9.60 -16.41
N PRO A 85 7.96 -10.91 -16.69
CA PRO A 85 7.18 -11.35 -17.85
C PRO A 85 5.72 -10.92 -17.71
N ALA A 86 5.18 -10.31 -18.76
CA ALA A 86 3.76 -10.00 -18.82
C ALA A 86 2.96 -11.31 -18.73
N GLY A 87 1.98 -11.36 -17.82
CA GLY A 87 1.19 -12.57 -17.58
C GLY A 87 1.85 -13.60 -16.68
N ALA A 88 2.95 -13.26 -15.98
CA ALA A 88 3.44 -14.04 -14.85
C ALA A 88 2.29 -14.40 -13.90
N LYS A 89 2.32 -15.62 -13.35
CA LYS A 89 1.35 -16.09 -12.36
C LYS A 89 2.03 -16.44 -11.04
N PRO A 90 2.50 -15.43 -10.27
CA PRO A 90 3.19 -15.66 -9.00
C PRO A 90 2.39 -16.52 -8.02
N LEU A 91 1.07 -16.32 -7.98
CA LEU A 91 0.19 -17.05 -7.07
C LEU A 91 0.15 -18.55 -7.37
N ASP A 92 0.07 -18.92 -8.65
CA ASP A 92 0.07 -20.33 -9.08
C ASP A 92 1.37 -21.04 -8.68
N GLU A 93 2.51 -20.34 -8.79
CA GLU A 93 3.80 -20.88 -8.38
C GLU A 93 3.88 -21.06 -6.85
N LEU A 94 3.42 -20.09 -6.06
CA LEU A 94 3.40 -20.22 -4.60
C LEU A 94 2.50 -21.38 -4.12
N VAL A 95 1.39 -21.64 -4.83
CA VAL A 95 0.54 -22.81 -4.57
C VAL A 95 1.26 -24.10 -4.97
N ALA A 96 1.92 -24.14 -6.13
CA ALA A 96 2.63 -25.32 -6.61
C ALA A 96 3.78 -25.74 -5.68
N GLU A 97 4.49 -24.77 -5.10
CA GLU A 97 5.58 -24.98 -4.13
C GLU A 97 5.08 -25.21 -2.69
N HIS A 98 3.76 -25.33 -2.47
CA HIS A 98 3.15 -25.57 -1.16
C HIS A 98 3.49 -24.49 -0.11
N ILE A 99 3.78 -23.27 -0.54
CA ILE A 99 4.01 -22.13 0.36
C ILE A 99 2.67 -21.53 0.81
N ILE A 100 1.66 -21.59 -0.06
CA ILE A 100 0.28 -21.25 0.26
C ILE A 100 -0.65 -22.41 -0.05
N GLU A 101 -1.68 -22.55 0.78
CA GLU A 101 -2.82 -23.38 0.48
C GLU A 101 -3.69 -22.72 -0.60
N LYS A 102 -4.41 -23.53 -1.38
CA LYS A 102 -5.27 -23.02 -2.45
C LYS A 102 -6.39 -22.15 -1.91
N GLU A 103 -6.86 -22.42 -0.70
CA GLU A 103 -7.89 -21.69 0.01
C GLU A 103 -7.42 -20.28 0.38
N ALA A 104 -6.12 -20.10 0.64
CA ALA A 104 -5.47 -18.80 0.87
C ALA A 104 -5.32 -17.98 -0.42
N THR A 105 -5.90 -18.41 -1.55
CA THR A 105 -6.01 -17.56 -2.75
C THR A 105 -7.30 -16.73 -2.75
N ARG A 106 -8.20 -16.90 -1.76
CA ARG A 106 -9.51 -16.24 -1.73
C ARG A 106 -9.64 -15.30 -0.53
N ASN A 107 -10.28 -14.15 -0.74
CA ASN A 107 -10.58 -13.21 0.34
C ASN A 107 -11.87 -13.61 1.11
N PRO A 108 -12.27 -12.88 2.18
CA PRO A 108 -13.48 -13.18 2.97
C PRO A 108 -14.83 -13.10 2.23
N TRP A 109 -14.82 -12.70 0.95
CA TRP A 109 -15.96 -12.72 0.04
C TRP A 109 -15.82 -13.79 -1.05
N GLU A 110 -14.91 -14.75 -0.85
CA GLU A 110 -14.62 -15.88 -1.75
C GLU A 110 -14.12 -15.44 -3.13
N ILE A 111 -13.68 -14.19 -3.26
CA ILE A 111 -13.10 -13.66 -4.50
C ILE A 111 -11.62 -13.99 -4.52
N GLU A 112 -11.18 -14.53 -5.65
CA GLU A 112 -9.79 -14.85 -5.92
C GLU A 112 -8.93 -13.58 -5.94
N VAL A 113 -7.86 -13.61 -5.15
CA VAL A 113 -6.81 -12.59 -5.12
C VAL A 113 -5.94 -12.81 -6.36
N LYS A 114 -5.56 -11.73 -7.04
CA LYS A 114 -4.67 -11.77 -8.20
C LYS A 114 -3.29 -11.30 -7.79
N MET A 115 -2.25 -12.01 -8.22
CA MET A 115 -0.87 -11.56 -8.07
C MET A 115 -0.27 -11.33 -9.45
N SER A 116 0.50 -10.27 -9.61
CA SER A 116 1.21 -9.96 -10.86
C SER A 116 2.56 -9.32 -10.57
N LEU A 117 3.49 -9.49 -11.50
CA LEU A 117 4.75 -8.76 -11.51
C LEU A 117 4.60 -7.52 -12.38
N LEU A 118 5.07 -6.39 -11.87
CA LEU A 118 5.08 -5.13 -12.60
C LEU A 118 6.52 -4.66 -12.76
N PRO A 119 6.86 -4.07 -13.93
CA PRO A 119 8.11 -3.35 -14.07
C PRO A 119 8.14 -2.15 -13.12
N GLY A 120 9.33 -1.77 -12.66
CA GLY A 120 9.54 -0.57 -11.87
C GLY A 120 9.08 0.65 -12.67
N GLY A 121 8.27 1.53 -12.07
CA GLY A 121 7.64 2.67 -12.77
C GLY A 121 8.54 3.90 -12.96
N GLY A 122 9.78 3.73 -13.39
CA GLY A 122 10.66 4.84 -13.76
C GLY A 122 10.41 5.35 -15.19
N SER A 123 11.06 6.45 -15.58
CA SER A 123 11.03 6.95 -16.97
C SER A 123 12.09 6.30 -17.86
N ASP A 124 13.05 5.59 -17.27
CA ASP A 124 14.14 4.94 -17.97
C ASP A 124 13.82 3.44 -18.18
N ALA A 125 13.65 3.05 -19.44
CA ALA A 125 13.32 1.67 -19.81
C ALA A 125 14.33 0.64 -19.29
N ALA A 126 15.59 1.03 -19.08
CA ALA A 126 16.62 0.14 -18.53
C ALA A 126 16.41 -0.15 -17.03
N ILE A 127 16.02 0.87 -16.26
CA ILE A 127 15.74 0.73 -14.82
C ILE A 127 14.39 0.04 -14.60
N ASN A 128 13.42 0.29 -15.48
CA ASN A 128 12.07 -0.26 -15.38
C ASN A 128 12.02 -1.77 -15.51
N ASN A 129 12.86 -2.33 -16.38
CA ASN A 129 12.91 -3.76 -16.59
C ASN A 129 13.69 -4.49 -15.48
N ALA A 130 14.62 -3.81 -14.81
CA ALA A 130 15.51 -4.44 -13.84
C ALA A 130 14.87 -4.65 -12.45
N VAL A 131 13.79 -3.94 -12.13
CA VAL A 131 13.18 -3.96 -10.78
C VAL A 131 11.73 -4.41 -10.86
N CYS A 132 11.49 -5.71 -10.68
CA CYS A 132 10.14 -6.24 -10.57
C CYS A 132 9.54 -5.92 -9.20
N ARG A 133 8.33 -5.35 -9.21
CA ARG A 133 7.48 -5.20 -8.03
C ARG A 133 6.40 -6.25 -8.06
N LEU A 134 6.18 -6.91 -6.94
CA LEU A 134 5.07 -7.82 -6.78
C LEU A 134 3.83 -7.02 -6.40
N ARG A 135 2.80 -7.03 -7.25
CA ARG A 135 1.49 -6.46 -6.95
C ARG A 135 0.53 -7.58 -6.56
N VAL A 136 -0.19 -7.36 -5.48
CA VAL A 136 -1.29 -8.21 -5.04
C VAL A 136 -2.57 -7.38 -5.11
N VAL A 137 -3.61 -7.92 -5.75
CA VAL A 137 -4.90 -7.26 -6.00
C VAL A 137 -6.02 -8.10 -5.40
N THR A 138 -6.86 -7.49 -4.59
CA THR A 138 -8.08 -8.09 -4.03
C THR A 138 -9.29 -7.25 -4.39
N GLU A 139 -10.46 -7.87 -4.59
CA GLU A 139 -11.70 -7.14 -4.86
C GLU A 139 -12.58 -7.14 -3.61
N VAL A 140 -12.97 -5.96 -3.14
CA VAL A 140 -13.79 -5.80 -1.92
C VAL A 140 -15.03 -4.97 -2.22
N PRO A 141 -16.14 -5.14 -1.47
CA PRO A 141 -17.32 -4.32 -1.68
C PRO A 141 -16.99 -2.84 -1.57
N GLU A 142 -17.56 -2.02 -2.46
CA GLU A 142 -17.23 -0.59 -2.55
C GLU A 142 -17.37 0.13 -1.19
N LYS A 143 -18.41 -0.23 -0.43
CA LYS A 143 -18.72 0.35 0.89
C LYS A 143 -17.63 0.17 1.94
N VAL A 144 -16.75 -0.85 1.79
CA VAL A 144 -15.68 -1.14 2.76
C VAL A 144 -14.28 -0.83 2.22
N SER A 145 -14.16 -0.36 0.98
CA SER A 145 -12.88 -0.07 0.33
C SER A 145 -11.99 0.87 1.15
N GLY A 146 -12.53 1.97 1.68
CA GLY A 146 -11.76 2.90 2.53
C GLY A 146 -11.25 2.28 3.85
N VAL A 147 -11.97 1.29 4.39
CA VAL A 147 -11.49 0.54 5.56
C VAL A 147 -10.29 -0.33 5.15
N VAL A 148 -10.36 -1.00 4.00
CA VAL A 148 -9.25 -1.81 3.46
C VAL A 148 -8.00 -0.95 3.24
N GLU A 149 -8.13 0.23 2.63
CA GLU A 149 -7.01 1.16 2.42
C GLU A 149 -6.30 1.52 3.73
N THR A 150 -7.08 1.71 4.81
CA THR A 150 -6.52 2.06 6.13
C THR A 150 -5.64 0.95 6.71
N TYR A 151 -5.95 -0.32 6.42
CA TYR A 151 -5.22 -1.48 6.92
C TYR A 151 -4.20 -2.05 5.93
N LEU A 152 -4.20 -1.59 4.68
CA LEU A 152 -3.35 -2.11 3.62
C LEU A 152 -2.11 -1.22 3.45
N PRO A 153 -0.91 -1.66 3.86
CA PRO A 153 0.29 -0.82 3.83
C PRO A 153 0.68 -0.46 2.39
N GLY A 154 0.77 0.85 2.12
CA GLY A 154 1.03 1.38 0.78
C GLY A 154 -0.02 0.99 -0.26
N GLY A 155 -1.20 0.55 0.20
CA GLY A 155 -2.29 0.10 -0.64
C GLY A 155 -3.17 1.25 -1.10
N VAL A 156 -3.80 1.04 -2.25
CA VAL A 156 -4.81 1.95 -2.80
C VAL A 156 -5.98 1.12 -3.33
N CYS A 157 -7.19 1.68 -3.35
CA CYS A 157 -8.35 1.08 -4.00
C CYS A 157 -8.86 1.99 -5.13
N GLY A 158 -8.93 1.45 -6.33
CA GLY A 158 -9.37 2.20 -7.50
C GLY A 158 -8.94 1.58 -8.81
N ASP A 159 -9.09 2.35 -9.89
CA ASP A 159 -8.86 1.88 -11.26
C ASP A 159 -7.39 1.51 -11.52
N ASP A 160 -6.45 2.09 -10.75
CA ASP A 160 -5.01 1.78 -10.82
C ASP A 160 -4.70 0.31 -10.44
N CYS A 161 -5.60 -0.33 -9.71
CA CYS A 161 -5.51 -1.73 -9.31
C CYS A 161 -6.15 -2.70 -10.31
N GLY A 162 -6.78 -2.18 -11.37
CA GLY A 162 -7.49 -2.94 -12.39
C GLY A 162 -9.00 -2.93 -12.20
N SER A 163 -9.71 -3.65 -13.06
CA SER A 163 -11.17 -3.73 -13.02
C SER A 163 -11.66 -4.68 -11.93
N ALA A 164 -12.79 -4.33 -11.32
CA ALA A 164 -13.50 -5.13 -10.33
C ALA A 164 -14.93 -5.46 -10.81
N LYS A 165 -15.55 -6.46 -10.17
CA LYS A 165 -16.96 -6.79 -10.38
C LYS A 165 -17.88 -5.63 -9.98
N ALA A 166 -19.10 -5.59 -10.53
CA ALA A 166 -20.10 -4.59 -10.17
C ALA A 166 -20.38 -4.61 -8.65
N GLY A 167 -20.33 -3.44 -8.00
CA GLY A 167 -20.47 -3.28 -6.55
C GLY A 167 -19.18 -3.55 -5.74
N PHE A 168 -18.08 -3.84 -6.41
CA PHE A 168 -16.76 -4.03 -5.81
C PHE A 168 -15.76 -2.98 -6.32
N LYS A 169 -14.72 -2.74 -5.54
CA LYS A 169 -13.52 -2.00 -5.93
C LYS A 169 -12.30 -2.90 -5.83
N ALA A 170 -11.38 -2.75 -6.78
CA ALA A 170 -10.09 -3.41 -6.74
C ALA A 170 -9.17 -2.62 -5.79
N CYS A 171 -8.60 -3.32 -4.82
CA CYS A 171 -7.61 -2.81 -3.89
C CYS A 171 -6.30 -3.54 -4.12
N CYS A 172 -5.19 -2.81 -4.18
CA CYS A 172 -3.90 -3.41 -4.44
C CYS A 172 -2.81 -2.78 -3.61
N SER A 173 -1.81 -3.60 -3.28
CA SER A 173 -0.54 -3.16 -2.71
C SER A 173 0.59 -3.77 -3.50
N SER A 174 1.70 -3.05 -3.62
CA SER A 174 2.87 -3.51 -4.36
C SER A 174 4.15 -3.36 -3.56
N VAL A 175 4.89 -4.46 -3.45
CA VAL A 175 6.14 -4.51 -2.69
C VAL A 175 7.33 -4.66 -3.65
N PRO A 176 8.42 -3.93 -3.41
CA PRO A 176 9.67 -4.15 -4.14
C PRO A 176 10.34 -5.45 -3.68
N LYS A 177 11.28 -5.94 -4.48
CA LYS A 177 12.12 -7.09 -4.13
C LYS A 177 12.85 -6.84 -2.80
N PRO A 178 12.90 -7.82 -1.87
CA PRO A 178 13.63 -7.66 -0.62
C PRO A 178 15.10 -7.28 -0.86
N GLY A 179 15.60 -6.33 -0.07
CA GLY A 179 16.96 -5.81 -0.20
C GLY A 179 17.08 -4.62 -1.15
N LEU A 180 16.07 -4.37 -1.99
CA LEU A 180 15.97 -3.12 -2.73
C LEU A 180 15.55 -1.96 -1.81
N GLU A 181 14.84 -2.22 -0.70
CA GLU A 181 14.42 -1.16 0.23
C GLU A 181 15.62 -0.46 0.86
N ALA A 182 16.68 -1.21 1.22
CA ALA A 182 17.90 -0.63 1.77
C ALA A 182 18.59 0.28 0.75
N SER A 183 18.69 -0.17 -0.51
CA SER A 183 19.24 0.62 -1.61
C SER A 183 18.38 1.85 -1.91
N LEU A 184 17.05 1.72 -1.84
CA LEU A 184 16.13 2.82 -2.04
C LEU A 184 16.21 3.84 -0.90
N GLN A 185 16.28 3.40 0.36
CA GLN A 185 16.46 4.28 1.51
C GLN A 185 17.79 5.03 1.44
N GLN A 186 18.86 4.37 0.99
CA GLN A 186 20.15 5.02 0.77
C GLN A 186 20.08 6.03 -0.40
N ALA A 187 19.36 5.71 -1.47
CA ALA A 187 19.15 6.65 -2.57
C ALA A 187 18.32 7.86 -2.13
N VAL A 188 17.26 7.65 -1.33
CA VAL A 188 16.43 8.72 -0.76
C VAL A 188 17.26 9.62 0.15
N SER A 189 18.10 9.07 1.03
CA SER A 189 18.96 9.88 1.89
C SER A 189 19.94 10.74 1.09
N GLN A 190 20.51 10.19 -0.01
CA GLN A 190 21.38 10.98 -0.90
C GLN A 190 20.63 12.11 -1.61
N VAL A 191 19.35 11.94 -1.93
CA VAL A 191 18.54 13.01 -2.52
C VAL A 191 18.24 14.08 -1.47
N ASP A 192 17.91 13.70 -0.24
CA ASP A 192 17.69 14.65 0.86
C ASP A 192 18.94 15.50 1.12
N ASP A 193 20.12 14.90 1.14
CA ASP A 193 21.39 15.63 1.28
C ASP A 193 21.57 16.66 0.15
N LYS A 194 21.33 16.26 -1.10
CA LYS A 194 21.41 17.18 -2.25
C LYS A 194 20.36 18.29 -2.21
N VAL A 195 19.17 18.02 -1.67
CA VAL A 195 18.13 19.04 -1.49
C VAL A 195 18.54 20.04 -0.42
N VAL A 196 19.19 19.59 0.65
CA VAL A 196 19.75 20.48 1.68
C VAL A 196 20.87 21.35 1.09
N GLU A 197 21.80 20.76 0.34
CA GLU A 197 22.85 21.51 -0.37
C GLU A 197 22.28 22.53 -1.35
N ALA A 198 21.28 22.15 -2.14
CA ALA A 198 20.63 23.05 -3.09
C ALA A 198 19.91 24.22 -2.38
N LYS A 199 19.27 23.96 -1.23
CA LYS A 199 18.64 25.02 -0.42
C LYS A 199 19.67 26.00 0.14
N ALA A 200 20.83 25.51 0.59
CA ALA A 200 21.92 26.35 1.06
C ALA A 200 22.45 27.24 -0.07
N ALA A 201 22.69 26.69 -1.25
CA ALA A 201 23.13 27.45 -2.42
C ALA A 201 22.12 28.51 -2.87
N ILE A 202 20.81 28.21 -2.78
CA ILE A 202 19.75 29.19 -3.07
C ILE A 202 19.76 30.35 -2.05
N ALA A 203 20.03 30.07 -0.78
CA ALA A 203 20.14 31.11 0.25
C ALA A 203 21.35 32.03 -0.01
N GLU A 204 22.52 31.47 -0.32
CA GLU A 204 23.71 32.26 -0.68
C GLU A 204 23.49 33.12 -1.92
N ALA A 205 22.81 32.58 -2.94
CA ALA A 205 22.45 33.34 -4.13
C ALA A 205 21.46 34.48 -3.84
N ALA A 206 20.58 34.32 -2.85
CA ALA A 206 19.67 35.38 -2.43
C ALA A 206 20.40 36.53 -1.73
N ASP A 207 21.39 36.22 -0.89
CA ASP A 207 22.22 37.24 -0.22
C ASP A 207 23.07 38.03 -1.24
N LEU A 208 23.73 37.35 -2.19
CA LEU A 208 24.46 38.01 -3.28
C LEU A 208 23.56 38.91 -4.14
N LYS A 209 22.32 38.50 -4.37
CA LYS A 209 21.34 39.32 -5.11
C LYS A 209 20.95 40.58 -4.33
N ALA A 210 20.83 40.48 -3.00
CA ALA A 210 20.55 41.64 -2.14
C ALA A 210 21.72 42.64 -2.14
N GLU A 211 22.96 42.16 -2.06
CA GLU A 211 24.16 43.00 -2.15
C GLU A 211 24.26 43.70 -3.52
N ALA A 212 24.03 42.97 -4.62
CA ALA A 212 24.05 43.53 -5.96
C ALA A 212 22.96 44.61 -6.15
N GLN A 213 21.78 44.43 -5.56
CA GLN A 213 20.71 45.43 -5.61
C GLN A 213 21.10 46.70 -4.83
N ALA A 214 21.70 46.55 -3.65
CA ALA A 214 22.16 47.69 -2.86
C ALA A 214 23.22 48.53 -3.60
N LEU A 215 24.16 47.88 -4.30
CA LEU A 215 25.15 48.55 -5.14
C LEU A 215 24.52 49.27 -6.34
N MET A 216 23.50 48.68 -6.96
CA MET A 216 22.77 49.33 -8.05
C MET A 216 22.00 50.57 -7.56
N ASP A 217 21.37 50.50 -6.39
CA ASP A 217 20.65 51.63 -5.80
C ASP A 217 21.61 52.79 -5.44
N GLU A 218 22.80 52.48 -4.91
CA GLU A 218 23.85 53.48 -4.65
C GLU A 218 24.37 54.12 -5.94
N ALA A 219 24.62 53.33 -6.98
CA ALA A 219 25.02 53.84 -8.29
C ALA A 219 23.96 54.75 -8.93
N GLN A 220 22.68 54.40 -8.80
CA GLN A 220 21.56 55.25 -9.24
C GLN A 220 21.50 56.57 -8.47
N ALA A 221 21.73 56.55 -7.15
CA ALA A 221 21.77 57.76 -6.33
C ALA A 221 22.91 58.70 -6.74
N LEU A 222 24.10 58.16 -7.01
CA LEU A 222 25.25 58.94 -7.50
C LEU A 222 25.00 59.53 -8.90
N MET A 223 24.37 58.77 -9.81
CA MET A 223 23.99 59.28 -11.12
C MET A 223 22.98 60.43 -11.02
N ALA A 224 21.99 60.32 -10.13
CA ALA A 224 21.01 61.39 -9.89
C ALA A 224 21.68 62.65 -9.31
N GLN A 225 22.65 62.50 -8.40
CA GLN A 225 23.43 63.63 -7.88
C GLN A 225 24.27 64.29 -8.98
N ALA A 226 24.92 63.51 -9.85
CA ALA A 226 25.70 64.02 -10.96
C ALA A 226 24.84 64.83 -11.95
N GLN A 227 23.62 64.38 -12.23
CA GLN A 227 22.67 65.10 -13.09
C GLN A 227 22.23 66.44 -12.48
N ALA A 228 22.15 66.55 -11.16
CA ALA A 228 21.77 67.79 -10.48
C ALA A 228 22.87 68.87 -10.47
N VAL A 229 24.14 68.47 -10.67
CA VAL A 229 25.31 69.39 -10.67
C VAL A 229 25.66 69.86 -12.09
N ALA A 230 25.07 69.28 -13.13
CA ALA A 230 25.27 69.72 -14.50
C ALA A 230 24.61 71.10 -14.75
N PRO A 231 25.38 72.14 -15.12
CA PRO A 231 24.89 73.52 -15.31
C PRO A 231 24.07 73.73 -16.59
#